data_AF-A0A2K4MSM0-F1
#
_entry.id   AF-A0A2K4MSM0-F1
#
_cell.length_a   1.000
_cell.length_b   1.000
_cell.length_c   1.000
_cell.angle_alpha   90.00
_cell.angle_beta   90.00
_cell.angle_gamma   90.00
#
_symmetry.space_group_name_H-M   'P 1'
#
loop_
_entity.id
_entity.type
_entity.pdbx_description
1 polymer ?
#
loop_
_entity_poly.entity_id
_entity_poly.type
_entity_poly.pdbx_seq_one_letter_code
_entity_poly.pdbx_strand_id
1 'polypeptide(L)'
;MGHADRSRELATLLQLLHRAREADSAAKLGFVMVNESLQLLPYRQAAFWGEGLHSHVVALSGLAEPDPTAPYLQWLSSLFRYLRPGPGDVAASRSCVAADLPDVLGAEWGHWLPEHGLWLSLGEHGALLLARDLPWSEYELRLAEELAHGYAHALRPFAPRRNWRAKVGDWLKPGPRRKRLLLAVLVLVCFPVRLSVLARAEVVPDDPVLLRAPVSGVIDKVAVLPNQPVKRGAALFDLDATVLTGQFELAREEAKAAEESFRASAQLALTDDKGKLALAEDKAKLEEKDITADFAGRELKRLHVTAPSDGVVVFSDRNDWQGKAVAQGEKVMTLADPAKVELTAWLPAAEAIAVQPGSQVTLYPNASPFRSYDAVLLRVAYKAEVSEGNLLAYRLQARFASGQRLPQLGQMGTARVYGDWVPLSYYVLRRPLTAARQWLGW
;
A
#
# COMPACT_ATOMS: atom_id res chain seq x y z
N MET A 1 26.93 9.59 -79.28
CA MET A 1 26.46 8.23 -78.94
C MET A 1 26.45 7.96 -77.43
N GLY A 2 27.36 8.52 -76.61
CA GLY A 2 27.41 8.22 -75.16
C GLY A 2 26.25 8.70 -74.25
N HIS A 3 25.39 9.63 -74.68
CA HIS A 3 24.22 10.04 -73.87
C HIS A 3 23.06 9.04 -73.94
N ALA A 4 22.88 8.36 -75.08
CA ALA A 4 21.83 7.36 -75.26
C ALA A 4 22.12 6.10 -74.42
N ASP A 5 23.38 5.65 -74.39
CA ASP A 5 23.79 4.47 -73.61
C ASP A 5 23.65 4.68 -72.10
N ARG A 6 24.04 5.85 -71.58
CA ARG A 6 23.86 6.19 -70.14
C ARG A 6 22.38 6.27 -69.73
N SER A 7 21.52 6.78 -70.61
CA SER A 7 20.07 6.79 -70.35
C SER A 7 19.46 5.39 -70.31
N ARG A 8 20.01 4.47 -71.12
CA ARG A 8 19.62 3.06 -71.14
C ARG A 8 20.07 2.33 -69.88
N GLU A 9 21.30 2.54 -69.42
CA GLU A 9 21.80 1.99 -68.15
C GLU A 9 20.94 2.44 -66.96
N LEU A 10 20.58 3.73 -66.90
CA LEU A 10 19.71 4.25 -65.85
C LEU A 10 18.28 3.65 -65.92
N ALA A 11 17.74 3.47 -67.13
CA ALA A 11 16.46 2.79 -67.32
C ALA A 11 16.52 1.32 -66.85
N THR A 12 17.61 0.62 -67.15
CA THR A 12 17.85 -0.76 -66.68
C THR A 12 17.98 -0.82 -65.16
N LEU A 13 18.69 0.13 -64.52
CA LEU A 13 18.75 0.23 -63.06
C LEU A 13 17.33 0.37 -62.47
N LEU A 14 16.53 1.30 -62.97
CA LEU A 14 15.16 1.51 -62.48
C LEU A 14 14.28 0.26 -62.67
N GLN A 15 14.43 -0.43 -63.80
CA GLN A 15 13.72 -1.69 -64.07
C GLN A 15 14.11 -2.79 -63.06
N LEU A 16 15.41 -2.97 -62.79
CA LEU A 16 15.89 -3.94 -61.79
C LEU A 16 15.39 -3.60 -60.38
N LEU A 17 15.40 -2.32 -60.01
CA LEU A 17 14.86 -1.87 -58.72
C LEU A 17 13.36 -2.07 -58.61
N HIS A 18 12.61 -1.98 -59.71
CA HIS A 18 11.18 -2.30 -59.74
C HIS A 18 10.95 -3.80 -59.57
N ARG A 19 11.66 -4.63 -60.34
CA ARG A 19 11.62 -6.10 -60.25
C ARG A 19 11.97 -6.62 -58.85
N ALA A 20 12.98 -6.02 -58.21
CA ALA A 20 13.33 -6.36 -56.84
C ALA A 20 12.21 -6.06 -55.83
N ARG A 21 11.44 -4.99 -56.04
CA ARG A 21 10.30 -4.64 -55.19
C ARG A 21 9.06 -5.51 -55.45
N GLU A 22 8.90 -6.03 -56.65
CA GLU A 22 7.85 -7.00 -57.04
C GLU A 22 8.18 -8.46 -56.67
N ALA A 23 9.33 -8.71 -56.05
CA ALA A 23 9.68 -10.06 -55.63
C ALA A 23 8.82 -10.49 -54.43
N ASP A 24 8.07 -11.58 -54.58
CA ASP A 24 7.13 -12.09 -53.56
C ASP A 24 7.81 -12.95 -52.48
N SER A 25 9.10 -13.28 -52.66
CA SER A 25 9.88 -14.09 -51.72
C SER A 25 11.36 -13.73 -51.71
N ALA A 26 12.04 -14.01 -50.59
CA ALA A 26 13.47 -13.81 -50.45
C ALA A 26 14.30 -14.59 -51.48
N ALA A 27 13.86 -15.81 -51.85
CA ALA A 27 14.51 -16.62 -52.87
C ALA A 27 14.38 -16.00 -54.28
N LYS A 28 13.18 -15.51 -54.63
CA LYS A 28 12.94 -14.81 -55.90
C LYS A 28 13.75 -13.51 -55.99
N LEU A 29 13.81 -12.75 -54.89
CA LEU A 29 14.65 -11.56 -54.82
C LEU A 29 16.14 -11.91 -54.97
N GLY A 30 16.61 -12.94 -54.25
CA GLY A 30 17.98 -13.44 -54.40
C GLY A 30 18.31 -13.81 -55.85
N PHE A 31 17.40 -14.52 -56.53
CA PHE A 31 17.56 -14.88 -57.95
C PHE A 31 17.69 -13.63 -58.85
N VAL A 32 16.83 -12.63 -58.67
CA VAL A 32 16.91 -11.35 -59.42
C VAL A 32 18.27 -10.70 -59.19
N MET A 33 18.73 -10.64 -57.93
CA MET A 33 20.00 -10.00 -57.57
C MET A 33 21.22 -10.67 -58.21
N VAL A 34 21.27 -12.01 -58.29
CA VAL A 34 22.43 -12.73 -58.83
C VAL A 34 22.36 -13.05 -60.32
N ASN A 35 21.19 -12.93 -60.97
CA ASN A 35 21.04 -13.26 -62.40
C ASN A 35 20.66 -12.06 -63.27
N GLU A 36 19.77 -11.18 -62.80
CA GLU A 36 19.29 -10.06 -63.63
C GLU A 36 20.23 -8.84 -63.56
N SER A 37 21.02 -8.71 -62.49
CA SER A 37 22.05 -7.66 -62.36
C SER A 37 23.04 -7.65 -63.52
N LEU A 38 23.20 -8.76 -64.23
CA LEU A 38 24.06 -8.89 -65.42
C LEU A 38 23.66 -7.93 -66.55
N GLN A 39 22.37 -7.55 -66.60
CA GLN A 39 21.85 -6.58 -67.58
C GLN A 39 22.41 -5.17 -67.36
N LEU A 40 22.85 -4.84 -66.14
CA LEU A 40 23.39 -3.54 -65.77
C LEU A 40 24.92 -3.58 -65.62
N LEU A 41 25.43 -4.61 -64.96
CA LEU A 41 26.86 -4.77 -64.66
C LEU A 41 27.33 -6.11 -65.24
N PRO A 42 28.18 -6.12 -66.29
CA PRO A 42 28.72 -7.36 -66.82
C PRO A 42 29.59 -8.06 -65.77
N TYR A 43 29.17 -9.26 -65.34
CA TYR A 43 29.94 -10.14 -64.47
C TYR A 43 29.90 -11.58 -64.99
N ARG A 44 30.84 -12.41 -64.52
CA ARG A 44 30.88 -13.84 -64.85
C ARG A 44 30.24 -14.70 -63.77
N GLN A 45 30.38 -14.31 -62.51
CA GLN A 45 29.76 -14.98 -61.37
C GLN A 45 29.21 -13.96 -60.38
N ALA A 46 28.08 -14.28 -59.76
CA ALA A 46 27.50 -13.52 -58.67
C ALA A 46 27.01 -14.42 -57.53
N ALA A 47 27.10 -13.94 -56.30
CA ALA A 47 26.68 -14.67 -55.11
C ALA A 47 26.02 -13.74 -54.10
N PHE A 48 24.88 -14.17 -53.55
CA PHE A 48 24.15 -13.44 -52.51
C PHE A 48 24.28 -14.15 -51.16
N TRP A 49 24.76 -13.42 -50.16
CA TRP A 49 24.86 -13.84 -48.77
C TRP A 49 23.73 -13.24 -47.96
N GLY A 50 22.93 -14.08 -47.29
CA GLY A 50 21.84 -13.64 -46.42
C GLY A 50 22.25 -13.62 -44.95
N GLU A 51 21.98 -12.52 -44.26
CA GLU A 51 22.09 -12.43 -42.79
C GLU A 51 20.70 -12.63 -42.15
N GLY A 52 20.59 -13.65 -41.28
CA GLY A 52 19.33 -14.03 -40.62
C GLY A 52 19.54 -15.01 -39.46
N LEU A 53 18.59 -15.92 -39.23
CA LEU A 53 18.72 -16.99 -38.22
C LEU A 53 19.92 -17.92 -38.50
N HIS A 54 20.19 -18.19 -39.77
CA HIS A 54 21.36 -18.90 -40.25
C HIS A 54 22.00 -18.09 -41.38
N SER A 55 23.24 -17.65 -41.18
CA SER A 55 23.99 -16.92 -42.20
C SER A 55 24.62 -17.90 -43.20
N HIS A 56 24.20 -17.80 -44.46
CA HIS A 56 24.61 -18.71 -45.54
C HIS A 56 24.47 -18.01 -46.91
N VAL A 57 25.05 -18.63 -47.94
CA VAL A 57 24.88 -18.21 -49.34
C VAL A 57 23.47 -18.62 -49.78
N VAL A 58 22.62 -17.64 -50.07
CA VAL A 58 21.20 -17.85 -50.40
C VAL A 58 21.01 -18.12 -51.88
N ALA A 59 21.79 -17.48 -52.76
CA ALA A 59 21.69 -17.64 -54.20
C ALA A 59 23.04 -17.48 -54.91
N LEU A 60 23.20 -18.18 -56.04
CA LEU A 60 24.35 -18.12 -56.94
C LEU A 60 23.88 -17.89 -58.38
N SER A 61 24.63 -17.13 -59.16
CA SER A 61 24.34 -16.91 -60.58
C SER A 61 24.36 -18.23 -61.35
N GLY A 62 23.33 -18.48 -62.16
CA GLY A 62 23.24 -19.66 -63.03
C GLY A 62 22.78 -20.96 -62.36
N LEU A 63 22.55 -20.95 -61.04
CA LEU A 63 22.02 -22.12 -60.31
C LEU A 63 20.67 -21.78 -59.67
N ALA A 64 19.72 -22.71 -59.77
CA ALA A 64 18.39 -22.54 -59.16
C ALA A 64 18.42 -22.76 -57.64
N GLU A 65 19.16 -23.76 -57.16
CA GLU A 65 19.32 -24.08 -55.74
C GLU A 65 20.79 -24.41 -55.43
N PRO A 66 21.46 -23.67 -54.53
CA PRO A 66 22.85 -23.94 -54.15
C PRO A 66 22.96 -25.14 -53.19
N ASP A 67 23.84 -26.11 -53.46
CA ASP A 67 24.14 -27.22 -52.54
C ASP A 67 25.15 -26.77 -51.46
N PRO A 68 24.74 -26.63 -50.18
CA PRO A 68 25.60 -26.12 -49.11
C PRO A 68 26.82 -27.01 -48.82
N THR A 69 26.85 -28.25 -49.30
CA THR A 69 27.97 -29.18 -49.09
C THR A 69 29.07 -29.06 -50.15
N ALA A 70 28.82 -28.35 -51.26
CA ALA A 70 29.79 -28.18 -52.34
C ALA A 70 31.06 -27.42 -51.87
N PRO A 71 32.28 -27.86 -52.24
CA PRO A 71 33.53 -27.20 -51.85
C PRO A 71 33.57 -25.70 -52.18
N TYR A 72 33.05 -25.32 -53.35
CA TYR A 72 32.94 -23.92 -53.76
C TYR A 72 32.13 -23.06 -52.76
N LEU A 73 30.99 -23.58 -52.28
CA LEU A 73 30.11 -22.86 -51.35
C LEU A 73 30.68 -22.76 -49.94
N GLN A 74 31.46 -23.75 -49.50
CA GLN A 74 32.20 -23.69 -48.24
C GLN A 74 33.30 -22.62 -48.28
N TRP A 75 34.04 -22.56 -49.39
CA TRP A 75 35.02 -21.51 -49.64
C TRP A 75 34.36 -20.12 -49.69
N LEU A 76 33.27 -19.98 -50.46
CA LEU A 76 32.53 -18.73 -50.58
C LEU A 76 31.96 -18.26 -49.24
N SER A 77 31.46 -19.18 -48.41
CA SER A 77 30.97 -18.86 -47.06
C SER A 77 32.10 -18.34 -46.17
N SER A 78 33.31 -18.86 -46.32
CA SER A 78 34.49 -18.39 -45.58
C SER A 78 34.92 -17.01 -46.07
N LEU A 79 34.86 -16.77 -47.38
CA LEU A 79 35.11 -15.46 -48.00
C LEU A 79 34.12 -14.39 -47.49
N PHE A 80 32.82 -14.66 -47.51
CA PHE A 80 31.80 -13.72 -47.00
C PHE A 80 31.97 -13.41 -45.51
N ARG A 81 32.36 -14.39 -44.70
CA ARG A 81 32.64 -14.19 -43.27
C ARG A 81 33.88 -13.32 -43.04
N TYR A 82 34.91 -13.48 -43.87
CA TYR A 82 36.13 -12.66 -43.79
C TYR A 82 35.86 -11.21 -44.22
N LEU A 83 35.11 -11.02 -45.31
CA LEU A 83 34.77 -9.69 -45.83
C LEU A 83 33.72 -8.95 -45.00
N ARG A 84 33.12 -9.62 -43.99
CA ARG A 84 32.11 -9.03 -43.13
C ARG A 84 32.71 -7.88 -42.29
N PRO A 85 32.13 -6.68 -42.30
CA PRO A 85 32.59 -5.58 -41.46
C PRO A 85 32.44 -5.91 -39.97
N GLY A 86 33.36 -5.37 -39.16
CA GLY A 86 33.32 -5.53 -37.71
C GLY A 86 32.11 -4.83 -37.07
N PRO A 87 31.74 -5.20 -35.84
CA PRO A 87 30.61 -4.58 -35.14
C PRO A 87 30.85 -3.08 -34.93
N GLY A 88 30.07 -2.24 -35.61
CA GLY A 88 30.11 -0.77 -35.49
C GLY A 88 30.73 -0.04 -36.68
N ASP A 89 31.24 -0.76 -37.68
CA ASP A 89 31.77 -0.16 -38.90
C ASP A 89 30.68 0.01 -39.98
N VAL A 90 30.73 1.10 -40.74
CA VAL A 90 29.78 1.30 -41.84
C VAL A 90 30.17 0.35 -42.96
N ALA A 91 29.31 -0.61 -43.26
CA ALA A 91 29.53 -1.61 -44.29
C ALA A 91 29.64 -0.96 -45.68
N ALA A 92 30.86 -0.61 -46.09
CA ALA A 92 31.15 0.04 -47.36
C ALA A 92 31.45 -0.99 -48.46
N SER A 93 30.82 -0.79 -49.63
CA SER A 93 31.11 -1.55 -50.84
C SER A 93 32.58 -1.38 -51.25
N ARG A 94 33.24 -2.47 -51.66
CA ARG A 94 34.66 -2.47 -51.99
C ARG A 94 34.98 -3.44 -53.12
N SER A 95 35.93 -3.09 -53.98
CA SER A 95 36.58 -4.07 -54.85
C SER A 95 37.53 -4.94 -54.01
N CYS A 96 37.70 -6.19 -54.42
CA CYS A 96 38.59 -7.14 -53.78
C CYS A 96 39.28 -8.01 -54.84
N VAL A 97 40.56 -8.28 -54.61
CA VAL A 97 41.39 -9.17 -55.43
C VAL A 97 42.00 -10.24 -54.51
N ALA A 98 42.46 -11.35 -55.07
CA ALA A 98 43.07 -12.45 -54.32
C ALA A 98 44.18 -12.00 -53.33
N ALA A 99 44.91 -10.93 -53.66
CA ALA A 99 45.99 -10.37 -52.83
C ALA A 99 45.51 -9.68 -51.54
N ASP A 100 44.23 -9.29 -51.46
CA ASP A 100 43.64 -8.63 -50.28
C ASP A 100 43.15 -9.63 -49.22
N LEU A 101 43.23 -10.93 -49.52
CA LEU A 101 42.69 -12.02 -48.73
C LEU A 101 43.79 -12.81 -48.01
N PRO A 102 43.46 -13.53 -46.92
CA PRO A 102 44.40 -14.43 -46.26
C PRO A 102 44.91 -15.51 -47.23
N ASP A 103 46.15 -15.96 -47.04
CA ASP A 103 46.85 -16.90 -47.94
C ASP A 103 46.01 -18.13 -48.34
N VAL A 104 45.23 -18.67 -47.40
CA VAL A 104 44.35 -19.83 -47.64
C VAL A 104 43.21 -19.51 -48.63
N LEU A 105 42.57 -18.34 -48.49
CA LEU A 105 41.47 -17.93 -49.37
C LEU A 105 41.99 -17.40 -50.71
N GLY A 106 43.10 -16.67 -50.68
CA GLY A 106 43.75 -16.12 -51.88
C GLY A 106 44.29 -17.20 -52.81
N ALA A 107 44.85 -18.30 -52.27
CA ALA A 107 45.38 -19.42 -53.07
C ALA A 107 44.29 -20.14 -53.87
N GLU A 108 43.08 -20.28 -53.31
CA GLU A 108 41.95 -20.95 -53.98
C GLU A 108 41.14 -20.01 -54.88
N TRP A 109 41.35 -18.69 -54.79
CA TRP A 109 40.56 -17.69 -55.54
C TRP A 109 40.55 -17.97 -57.05
N GLY A 110 41.74 -18.15 -57.65
CA GLY A 110 41.87 -18.36 -59.10
C GLY A 110 41.27 -19.67 -59.62
N HIS A 111 40.95 -20.62 -58.73
CA HIS A 111 40.24 -21.85 -59.10
C HIS A 111 38.73 -21.64 -59.20
N TRP A 112 38.19 -20.71 -58.40
CA TRP A 112 36.75 -20.56 -58.20
C TRP A 112 36.18 -19.27 -58.81
N LEU A 113 36.86 -18.13 -58.66
CA LEU A 113 36.40 -16.81 -59.08
C LEU A 113 37.35 -16.13 -60.10
N PRO A 114 36.80 -15.27 -60.97
CA PRO A 114 37.56 -14.34 -61.80
C PRO A 114 38.45 -13.37 -61.00
N GLU A 115 39.41 -12.73 -61.66
CA GLU A 115 40.46 -11.90 -61.03
C GLU A 115 39.93 -10.75 -60.15
N HIS A 116 38.83 -10.09 -60.54
CA HIS A 116 38.31 -8.92 -59.85
C HIS A 116 36.91 -9.16 -59.24
N GLY A 117 36.85 -9.18 -57.91
CA GLY A 117 35.60 -9.22 -57.14
C GLY A 117 35.13 -7.82 -56.73
N LEU A 118 33.81 -7.64 -56.66
CA LEU A 118 33.14 -6.46 -56.13
C LEU A 118 32.18 -6.91 -55.03
N TRP A 119 32.51 -6.54 -53.80
CA TRP A 119 31.69 -6.81 -52.62
C TRP A 119 30.78 -5.61 -52.35
N LEU A 120 29.48 -5.86 -52.30
CA LEU A 120 28.43 -4.87 -52.11
C LEU A 120 27.70 -5.15 -50.80
N SER A 121 27.63 -4.12 -49.94
CA SER A 121 26.91 -4.21 -48.67
C SER A 121 25.40 -4.06 -48.88
N LEU A 122 24.61 -4.93 -48.25
CA LEU A 122 23.15 -4.81 -48.19
C LEU A 122 22.66 -4.41 -46.78
N GLY A 123 23.55 -3.81 -45.98
CA GLY A 123 23.30 -3.43 -44.60
C GLY A 123 23.19 -4.63 -43.66
N GLU A 124 22.22 -4.61 -42.75
CA GLU A 124 21.98 -5.71 -41.78
C GLU A 124 21.42 -7.00 -42.40
N HIS A 125 21.14 -7.00 -43.70
CA HIS A 125 20.43 -8.09 -44.39
C HIS A 125 21.35 -9.03 -45.17
N GLY A 126 22.61 -8.66 -45.40
CA GLY A 126 23.52 -9.47 -46.20
C GLY A 126 24.55 -8.71 -47.00
N ALA A 127 25.14 -9.41 -47.97
CA ALA A 127 26.07 -8.85 -48.95
C ALA A 127 25.90 -9.53 -50.32
N LEU A 128 26.24 -8.82 -51.39
CA LEU A 128 26.26 -9.32 -52.76
C LEU A 128 27.69 -9.26 -53.30
N LEU A 129 28.18 -10.36 -53.89
CA LEU A 129 29.49 -10.43 -54.52
C LEU A 129 29.31 -10.58 -56.03
N LEU A 130 29.94 -9.72 -56.82
CA LEU A 130 30.01 -9.80 -58.28
C LEU A 130 31.47 -10.00 -58.71
N ALA A 131 31.79 -10.94 -59.59
CA ALA A 131 33.16 -11.20 -60.01
C ALA A 131 33.32 -11.27 -61.53
N ARG A 132 34.40 -10.68 -62.05
CA ARG A 132 34.72 -10.63 -63.48
C ARG A 132 36.23 -10.53 -63.75
N ASP A 133 36.63 -10.75 -65.01
CA ASP A 133 38.04 -10.76 -65.42
C ASP A 133 38.61 -9.35 -65.67
N LEU A 134 37.77 -8.31 -65.73
CA LEU A 134 38.17 -6.92 -65.96
C LEU A 134 38.04 -6.06 -64.68
N PRO A 135 38.91 -5.07 -64.44
CA PRO A 135 38.84 -4.22 -63.27
C PRO A 135 37.54 -3.38 -63.27
N TRP A 136 37.00 -3.10 -62.08
CA TRP A 136 35.80 -2.28 -61.89
C TRP A 136 36.15 -0.79 -62.00
N SER A 137 35.40 -0.04 -62.82
CA SER A 137 35.54 1.41 -62.89
C SER A 137 34.83 2.11 -61.72
N GLU A 138 35.25 3.34 -61.39
CA GLU A 138 34.58 4.13 -60.35
C GLU A 138 33.10 4.38 -60.66
N TYR A 139 32.76 4.57 -61.94
CA TYR A 139 31.38 4.73 -62.39
C TYR A 139 30.52 3.50 -62.11
N GLU A 140 31.02 2.31 -62.48
CA GLU A 140 30.32 1.04 -62.21
C GLU A 140 30.18 0.77 -60.72
N LEU A 141 31.19 1.15 -59.92
CA LEU A 141 31.13 0.99 -58.47
C LEU A 141 30.02 1.85 -57.85
N ARG A 142 29.87 3.11 -58.29
CA ARG A 142 28.74 3.97 -57.87
C ARG A 142 27.39 3.43 -58.32
N LEU A 143 27.32 2.92 -59.55
CA LEU A 143 26.10 2.32 -60.07
C LEU A 143 25.70 1.05 -59.30
N ALA A 144 26.69 0.23 -58.94
CA ALA A 144 26.52 -0.97 -58.13
C ALA A 144 26.11 -0.66 -56.69
N GLU A 145 26.64 0.42 -56.10
CA GLU A 145 26.24 0.91 -54.78
C GLU A 145 24.75 1.32 -54.75
N GLU A 146 24.28 2.06 -55.75
CA GLU A 146 22.86 2.44 -55.86
C GLU A 146 21.95 1.22 -56.07
N LEU A 147 22.37 0.27 -56.90
CA LEU A 147 21.66 -1.01 -57.07
C LEU A 147 21.57 -1.78 -55.75
N ALA A 148 22.70 -1.92 -55.04
CA ALA A 148 22.77 -2.60 -53.75
C ALA A 148 21.90 -1.91 -52.69
N HIS A 149 21.86 -0.57 -52.67
CA HIS A 149 20.98 0.18 -51.77
C HIS A 149 19.51 -0.15 -52.01
N GLY A 150 19.07 -0.19 -53.27
CA GLY A 150 17.71 -0.54 -53.61
C GLY A 150 17.35 -2.00 -53.32
N TYR A 151 18.29 -2.93 -53.53
CA TYR A 151 18.13 -4.34 -53.12
C TYR A 151 18.05 -4.50 -51.59
N ALA A 152 18.90 -3.80 -50.83
CA ALA A 152 18.84 -3.78 -49.38
C ALA A 152 17.48 -3.28 -48.86
N HIS A 153 16.91 -2.29 -49.52
CA HIS A 153 15.56 -1.81 -49.20
C HIS A 153 14.49 -2.88 -49.49
N ALA A 154 14.58 -3.58 -50.63
CA ALA A 154 13.67 -4.66 -51.01
C ALA A 154 13.76 -5.90 -50.10
N LEU A 155 14.90 -6.11 -49.43
CA LEU A 155 15.09 -7.20 -48.47
C LEU A 155 14.43 -6.98 -47.10
N ARG A 156 14.14 -5.73 -46.72
CA ARG A 156 13.57 -5.38 -45.39
C ARG A 156 12.30 -6.15 -45.01
N PRO A 157 11.31 -6.38 -45.90
CA PRO A 157 10.10 -7.13 -45.57
C PRO A 157 10.38 -8.60 -45.23
N PHE A 158 11.47 -9.16 -45.78
CA PHE A 158 11.86 -10.57 -45.62
C PHE A 158 12.87 -10.79 -44.48
N ALA A 159 13.32 -9.72 -43.83
CA ALA A 159 14.24 -9.80 -42.70
C ALA A 159 13.55 -10.44 -41.47
N PRO A 160 14.23 -11.34 -40.72
CA PRO A 160 13.65 -11.91 -39.51
C PRO A 160 13.37 -10.80 -38.48
N ARG A 161 12.09 -10.52 -38.22
CA ARG A 161 11.66 -9.55 -37.20
C ARG A 161 12.20 -9.98 -35.84
N ARG A 162 13.18 -9.24 -35.31
CA ARG A 162 13.75 -9.46 -33.99
C ARG A 162 12.65 -9.30 -32.93
N ASN A 163 12.14 -10.43 -32.43
CA ASN A 163 11.01 -10.51 -31.51
C ASN A 163 11.19 -9.58 -30.30
N TRP A 164 10.14 -8.82 -29.95
CA TRP A 164 10.12 -7.88 -28.81
C TRP A 164 10.57 -8.52 -27.49
N ARG A 165 10.34 -9.83 -27.29
CA ARG A 165 10.83 -10.60 -26.14
C ARG A 165 12.36 -10.65 -26.03
N ALA A 166 13.08 -10.68 -27.16
CA ALA A 166 14.54 -10.64 -27.17
C ALA A 166 15.09 -9.25 -26.82
N LYS A 167 14.40 -8.17 -27.24
CA LYS A 167 14.73 -6.79 -26.82
C LYS A 167 14.53 -6.59 -25.32
N VAL A 168 13.47 -7.18 -24.75
CA VAL A 168 13.25 -7.19 -23.29
C VAL A 168 14.34 -7.99 -22.58
N GLY A 169 14.73 -9.16 -23.10
CA GLY A 169 15.79 -9.99 -22.54
C GLY A 169 17.17 -9.32 -22.51
N ASP A 170 17.56 -8.61 -23.58
CA ASP A 170 18.83 -7.87 -23.61
C ASP A 170 18.78 -6.59 -22.77
N TRP A 171 17.62 -5.95 -22.62
CA TRP A 171 17.44 -4.83 -21.66
C TRP A 171 17.55 -5.28 -20.21
N LEU A 172 17.13 -6.52 -19.92
CA LEU A 172 17.21 -7.17 -18.61
C LEU A 172 18.57 -7.79 -18.27
N LYS A 173 19.56 -7.83 -19.18
CA LYS A 173 20.93 -8.24 -18.85
C LYS A 173 21.64 -7.08 -18.13
N PRO A 174 21.70 -7.05 -16.80
CA PRO A 174 22.20 -5.90 -16.09
C PRO A 174 23.72 -6.02 -16.01
N GLY A 175 24.45 -4.99 -16.46
CA GLY A 175 25.87 -4.87 -16.15
C GLY A 175 26.12 -4.92 -14.63
N PRO A 176 27.35 -5.22 -14.15
CA PRO A 176 27.66 -5.44 -12.74
C PRO A 176 27.23 -4.27 -11.83
N ARG A 177 27.25 -3.03 -12.35
CA ARG A 177 26.76 -1.83 -11.63
C ARG A 177 25.23 -1.81 -11.48
N ARG A 178 24.47 -2.20 -12.51
CA ARG A 178 23.00 -2.30 -12.44
C ARG A 178 22.55 -3.42 -11.51
N LYS A 179 23.27 -4.56 -11.47
CA LYS A 179 23.01 -5.64 -10.49
C LYS A 179 23.17 -5.15 -9.05
N ARG A 180 24.24 -4.41 -8.75
CA ARG A 180 24.46 -3.80 -7.42
C ARG A 180 23.37 -2.79 -7.07
N LEU A 181 22.94 -1.97 -8.03
CA LEU A 181 21.85 -1.01 -7.82
C LEU A 181 20.51 -1.72 -7.55
N LEU A 182 20.17 -2.75 -8.32
CA LEU A 182 18.97 -3.55 -8.10
C LEU A 182 19.01 -4.27 -6.75
N LEU A 183 20.17 -4.81 -6.35
CA LEU A 183 20.36 -5.42 -5.04
C LEU A 183 20.19 -4.37 -3.92
N ALA A 184 20.75 -3.18 -4.07
CA ALA A 184 20.60 -2.09 -3.10
C ALA A 184 19.14 -1.66 -2.97
N VAL A 185 18.40 -1.55 -4.08
CA VAL A 185 16.96 -1.27 -4.06
C VAL A 185 16.19 -2.41 -3.39
N LEU A 186 16.51 -3.67 -3.67
CA LEU A 186 15.88 -4.83 -3.02
C LEU A 186 16.07 -4.78 -1.51
N VAL A 187 17.31 -4.53 -1.04
CA VAL A 187 17.63 -4.42 0.38
C VAL A 187 16.88 -3.25 1.03
N LEU A 188 16.80 -2.09 0.36
CA LEU A 188 16.07 -0.94 0.84
C LEU A 188 14.57 -1.24 0.98
N VAL A 189 13.98 -1.92 0.00
CA VAL A 189 12.55 -2.26 -0.03
C VAL A 189 12.19 -3.33 1.02
N CYS A 190 13.10 -4.25 1.32
CA CYS A 190 12.95 -5.26 2.36
C CYS A 190 13.40 -4.80 3.76
N PHE A 191 13.88 -3.57 3.91
CA PHE A 191 14.36 -3.06 5.19
C PHE A 191 13.20 -3.02 6.22
N PRO A 192 13.36 -3.61 7.41
CA PRO A 192 12.31 -3.69 8.41
C PRO A 192 12.10 -2.33 9.08
N VAL A 193 10.87 -1.83 9.06
CA VAL A 193 10.46 -0.58 9.72
C VAL A 193 9.31 -0.87 10.68
N ARG A 194 9.29 -0.22 11.85
CA ARG A 194 8.15 -0.31 12.78
C ARG A 194 6.93 0.38 12.18
N LEU A 195 5.84 -0.36 12.02
CA LEU A 195 4.57 0.20 11.61
C LEU A 195 4.04 1.11 12.72
N SER A 196 3.54 2.29 12.36
CA SER A 196 2.87 3.17 13.31
C SER A 196 1.68 3.88 12.68
N VAL A 197 0.65 4.09 13.49
CA VAL A 197 -0.55 4.84 13.11
C VAL A 197 -0.82 5.93 14.14
N LEU A 198 -1.37 7.04 13.68
CA LEU A 198 -1.77 8.15 14.52
C LEU A 198 -3.27 8.03 14.82
N ALA A 199 -3.62 8.21 16.08
CA ALA A 199 -5.00 8.18 16.57
C ALA A 199 -5.25 9.40 17.46
N ARG A 200 -6.47 9.94 17.45
CA ARG A 200 -6.85 10.93 18.46
C ARG A 200 -6.88 10.23 19.82
N ALA A 201 -6.44 10.92 20.87
CA ALA A 201 -6.37 10.33 22.19
C ALA A 201 -6.71 11.33 23.30
N GLU A 202 -7.15 10.79 24.42
CA GLU A 202 -7.55 11.52 25.62
C GLU A 202 -7.08 10.76 26.87
N VAL A 203 -6.68 11.53 27.87
CA VAL A 203 -6.33 11.02 29.19
C VAL A 203 -7.61 10.85 30.00
N VAL A 204 -7.98 9.60 30.25
CA VAL A 204 -9.18 9.22 31.00
C VAL A 204 -8.79 8.66 32.36
N PRO A 205 -9.69 8.67 33.36
CA PRO A 205 -9.37 8.08 34.65
C PRO A 205 -9.29 6.55 34.56
N ASP A 206 -8.40 5.97 35.34
CA ASP A 206 -8.39 4.53 35.61
C ASP A 206 -9.49 4.21 36.63
N ASP A 207 -10.41 3.33 36.27
CA ASP A 207 -11.57 2.90 37.08
C ASP A 207 -12.40 4.04 37.74
N PRO A 208 -13.08 4.89 36.93
CA PRO A 208 -13.90 5.97 37.47
C PRO A 208 -15.12 5.48 38.24
N VAL A 209 -15.41 6.11 39.37
CA VAL A 209 -16.65 5.85 40.12
C VAL A 209 -17.77 6.73 39.58
N LEU A 210 -18.76 6.08 38.96
CA LEU A 210 -19.93 6.78 38.43
C LEU A 210 -20.91 7.11 39.56
N LEU A 211 -21.15 8.39 39.80
CA LEU A 211 -22.07 8.86 40.82
C LEU A 211 -23.44 9.09 40.18
N ARG A 212 -24.38 8.26 40.61
CA ARG A 212 -25.73 8.17 40.05
C ARG A 212 -26.76 8.65 41.06
N ALA A 213 -27.91 9.12 40.56
CA ALA A 213 -29.03 9.48 41.42
C ALA A 213 -29.55 8.22 42.15
N PRO A 214 -29.58 8.21 43.49
CA PRO A 214 -30.00 7.03 44.25
C PRO A 214 -31.53 6.82 44.22
N VAL A 215 -32.29 7.89 44.01
CA VAL A 215 -33.75 7.90 43.87
C VAL A 215 -34.14 8.91 42.79
N SER A 216 -35.34 8.79 42.25
CA SER A 216 -35.88 9.78 41.30
C SER A 216 -36.29 11.05 42.04
N GLY A 217 -35.96 12.22 41.48
CA GLY A 217 -36.24 13.50 42.11
C GLY A 217 -35.64 14.67 41.35
N VAL A 218 -35.70 15.87 41.93
CA VAL A 218 -35.06 17.07 41.38
C VAL A 218 -33.79 17.34 42.17
N ILE A 219 -32.70 17.69 41.50
CA ILE A 219 -31.47 18.13 42.19
C ILE A 219 -31.71 19.53 42.73
N ASP A 220 -31.73 19.69 44.05
CA ASP A 220 -31.92 20.99 44.71
C ASP A 220 -30.62 21.81 44.67
N LYS A 221 -29.52 21.17 45.07
CA LYS A 221 -28.23 21.84 45.21
C LYS A 221 -27.07 20.94 44.81
N VAL A 222 -26.08 21.53 44.14
CA VAL A 222 -24.78 20.91 43.88
C VAL A 222 -23.73 21.64 44.71
N ALA A 223 -23.11 20.94 45.66
CA ALA A 223 -22.18 21.51 46.64
C ALA A 223 -20.76 21.70 46.07
N VAL A 224 -20.40 20.95 45.04
CA VAL A 224 -19.04 20.94 44.45
C VAL A 224 -18.97 21.69 43.12
N LEU A 225 -17.76 22.06 42.71
CA LEU A 225 -17.45 22.63 41.39
C LEU A 225 -16.86 21.55 40.47
N PRO A 226 -16.99 21.69 39.15
CA PRO A 226 -16.27 20.84 38.20
C PRO A 226 -14.76 20.86 38.45
N ASN A 227 -14.12 19.71 38.33
CA ASN A 227 -12.69 19.52 38.55
C ASN A 227 -12.20 19.84 39.98
N GLN A 228 -13.11 19.95 40.95
CA GLN A 228 -12.75 20.15 42.35
C GLN A 228 -12.27 18.83 42.99
N PRO A 229 -11.13 18.84 43.71
CA PRO A 229 -10.72 17.72 44.53
C PRO A 229 -11.62 17.59 45.77
N VAL A 230 -12.08 16.38 46.04
CA VAL A 230 -12.96 16.04 47.17
C VAL A 230 -12.36 14.89 47.96
N LYS A 231 -12.65 14.87 49.26
CA LYS A 231 -12.32 13.75 50.16
C LYS A 231 -13.53 12.85 50.31
N ARG A 232 -13.29 11.60 50.70
CA ARG A 232 -14.33 10.65 51.09
C ARG A 232 -15.28 11.28 52.11
N GLY A 233 -16.59 11.13 51.86
CA GLY A 233 -17.66 11.69 52.68
C GLY A 233 -18.01 13.15 52.39
N ALA A 234 -17.29 13.83 51.49
CA ALA A 234 -17.66 15.19 51.09
C ALA A 234 -19.03 15.20 50.38
N ALA A 235 -19.88 16.18 50.72
CA ALA A 235 -21.17 16.37 50.06
C ALA A 235 -20.98 16.77 48.59
N LEU A 236 -21.73 16.14 47.69
CA LEU A 236 -21.63 16.35 46.25
C LEU A 236 -22.86 17.07 45.71
N PHE A 237 -24.02 16.46 45.88
CA PHE A 237 -25.30 17.06 45.51
C PHE A 237 -26.42 16.49 46.38
N ASP A 238 -27.46 17.28 46.55
CA ASP A 238 -28.64 16.96 47.33
C ASP A 238 -29.87 16.99 46.41
N LEU A 239 -30.75 16.02 46.61
CA LEU A 239 -32.06 15.97 45.96
C LEU A 239 -33.10 16.70 46.83
N ASP A 240 -34.15 17.22 46.20
CA ASP A 240 -35.27 17.87 46.89
C ASP A 240 -35.87 16.92 47.95
N ALA A 241 -35.74 17.34 49.20
CA ALA A 241 -36.15 16.57 50.36
C ALA A 241 -37.60 16.83 50.79
N THR A 242 -38.31 17.78 50.18
CA THR A 242 -39.62 18.26 50.68
C THR A 242 -40.62 17.12 50.89
N VAL A 243 -40.78 16.26 49.88
CA VAL A 243 -41.75 15.15 49.93
C VAL A 243 -41.33 14.07 50.93
N LEU A 244 -40.07 13.64 50.88
CA LEU A 244 -39.56 12.55 51.73
C LEU A 244 -39.40 12.95 53.19
N THR A 245 -39.13 14.22 53.47
CA THR A 245 -39.08 14.75 54.84
C THR A 245 -40.47 14.68 55.46
N GLY A 246 -41.50 15.14 54.75
CA GLY A 246 -42.88 15.03 55.23
C GLY A 246 -43.34 13.59 55.43
N GLN A 247 -42.97 12.67 54.53
CA GLN A 247 -43.26 11.23 54.70
C GLN A 247 -42.55 10.62 55.90
N PHE A 248 -41.29 10.97 56.14
CA PHE A 248 -40.54 10.52 57.31
C PHE A 248 -41.15 11.06 58.61
N GLU A 249 -41.52 12.34 58.65
CA GLU A 249 -42.17 12.93 59.82
C GLU A 249 -43.52 12.27 60.11
N LEU A 250 -44.35 12.04 59.09
CA LEU A 250 -45.62 11.32 59.25
C LEU A 250 -45.41 9.90 59.78
N ALA A 251 -44.52 9.11 59.15
CA ALA A 251 -44.24 7.74 59.57
C ALA A 251 -43.70 7.68 61.01
N ARG A 252 -42.90 8.66 61.41
CA ARG A 252 -42.37 8.77 62.77
C ARG A 252 -43.46 9.07 63.80
N GLU A 253 -44.43 9.94 63.48
CA GLU A 253 -45.56 10.21 64.37
C GLU A 253 -46.52 9.01 64.47
N GLU A 254 -46.74 8.28 63.36
CA GLU A 254 -47.51 7.03 63.39
C GLU A 254 -46.86 5.95 64.26
N ALA A 255 -45.53 5.81 64.21
CA ALA A 255 -44.78 4.90 65.06
C ALA A 255 -44.92 5.26 66.55
N LYS A 256 -44.80 6.55 66.90
CA LYS A 256 -45.05 7.02 68.27
C LYS A 256 -46.48 6.72 68.74
N ALA A 257 -47.48 6.94 67.90
CA ALA A 257 -48.88 6.64 68.24
C ALA A 257 -49.12 5.14 68.47
N ALA A 258 -48.46 4.28 67.67
CA ALA A 258 -48.49 2.84 67.85
C ALA A 258 -47.76 2.42 69.14
N GLU A 259 -46.67 3.10 69.51
CA GLU A 259 -45.93 2.85 70.75
C GLU A 259 -46.79 3.14 71.99
N GLU A 260 -47.50 4.27 72.00
CA GLU A 260 -48.41 4.60 73.11
C GLU A 260 -49.59 3.64 73.18
N SER A 261 -50.14 3.20 72.05
CA SER A 261 -51.18 2.16 72.00
C SER A 261 -50.68 0.84 72.58
N PHE A 262 -49.47 0.40 72.19
CA PHE A 262 -48.83 -0.80 72.74
C PHE A 262 -48.63 -0.71 74.26
N ARG A 263 -48.18 0.46 74.78
CA ARG A 263 -48.03 0.68 76.22
C ARG A 263 -49.36 0.60 76.96
N ALA A 264 -50.42 1.16 76.41
CA ALA A 264 -51.76 1.06 77.00
C ALA A 264 -52.26 -0.39 77.03
N SER A 265 -52.11 -1.13 75.93
CA SER A 265 -52.48 -2.55 75.86
C SER A 265 -51.62 -3.44 76.75
N ALA A 266 -50.35 -3.11 76.94
CA ALA A 266 -49.45 -3.81 77.87
C ALA A 266 -49.91 -3.65 79.33
N GLN A 267 -50.43 -2.48 79.71
CA GLN A 267 -50.99 -2.27 81.04
C GLN A 267 -52.28 -3.08 81.24
N LEU A 268 -53.16 -3.13 80.24
CA LEU A 268 -54.43 -3.88 80.30
C LEU A 268 -54.23 -5.40 80.33
N ALA A 269 -53.23 -5.92 79.61
CA ALA A 269 -52.90 -7.35 79.56
C ALA A 269 -52.43 -7.94 80.90
N LEU A 270 -52.03 -7.09 81.86
CA LEU A 270 -51.73 -7.52 83.23
C LEU A 270 -52.98 -7.90 84.03
N THR A 271 -54.15 -7.39 83.63
CA THR A 271 -55.42 -7.53 84.39
C THR A 271 -56.50 -8.36 83.69
N ASP A 272 -56.44 -8.52 82.36
CA ASP A 272 -57.48 -9.21 81.56
C ASP A 272 -56.86 -10.15 80.51
N ASP A 273 -57.37 -11.37 80.40
CA ASP A 273 -56.93 -12.37 79.41
C ASP A 273 -57.26 -11.94 77.97
N LYS A 274 -58.31 -11.15 77.74
CA LYS A 274 -58.56 -10.54 76.42
C LYS A 274 -57.49 -9.51 76.03
N GLY A 275 -56.84 -8.88 77.02
CA GLY A 275 -55.76 -7.92 76.80
C GLY A 275 -54.50 -8.55 76.20
N LYS A 276 -54.28 -9.86 76.39
CA LYS A 276 -53.12 -10.57 75.81
C LYS A 276 -53.16 -10.64 74.28
N LEU A 277 -54.35 -10.78 73.68
CA LEU A 277 -54.50 -10.77 72.22
C LEU A 277 -54.28 -9.35 71.66
N ALA A 278 -54.92 -8.35 72.26
CA ALA A 278 -54.76 -6.94 71.89
C ALA A 278 -53.29 -6.49 72.01
N LEU A 279 -52.58 -6.93 73.05
CA LEU A 279 -51.15 -6.69 73.21
C LEU A 279 -50.32 -7.25 72.05
N ALA A 280 -50.62 -8.48 71.60
CA ALA A 280 -49.92 -9.09 70.48
C ALA A 280 -50.19 -8.34 69.16
N GLU A 281 -51.43 -7.89 68.93
CA GLU A 281 -51.80 -7.10 67.75
C GLU A 281 -51.12 -5.72 67.74
N ASP A 282 -51.13 -5.00 68.87
CA ASP A 282 -50.51 -3.68 68.95
C ASP A 282 -48.99 -3.76 68.91
N LYS A 283 -48.39 -4.85 69.41
CA LYS A 283 -46.97 -5.13 69.22
C LYS A 283 -46.62 -5.28 67.74
N ALA A 284 -47.43 -6.04 66.99
CA ALA A 284 -47.21 -6.23 65.56
C ALA A 284 -47.35 -4.90 64.79
N LYS A 285 -48.34 -4.07 65.15
CA LYS A 285 -48.52 -2.73 64.55
C LYS A 285 -47.35 -1.79 64.87
N LEU A 286 -46.86 -1.79 66.11
CA LEU A 286 -45.68 -1.01 66.48
C LEU A 286 -44.48 -1.41 65.62
N GLU A 287 -44.20 -2.70 65.51
CA GLU A 287 -43.10 -3.22 64.71
C GLU A 287 -43.24 -2.85 63.22
N GLU A 288 -44.45 -2.92 62.66
CA GLU A 288 -44.75 -2.48 61.29
C GLU A 288 -44.47 -0.98 61.09
N LYS A 289 -44.92 -0.13 62.03
CA LYS A 289 -44.74 1.32 61.95
C LYS A 289 -43.29 1.74 62.16
N ASP A 290 -42.57 1.08 63.07
CA ASP A 290 -41.13 1.27 63.26
C ASP A 290 -40.35 0.96 61.98
N ILE A 291 -40.63 -0.19 61.34
CA ILE A 291 -40.01 -0.55 60.05
C ILE A 291 -40.30 0.50 58.98
N THR A 292 -41.52 1.04 58.95
CA THR A 292 -41.95 2.06 58.00
C THR A 292 -41.20 3.38 58.22
N ALA A 293 -41.07 3.82 59.48
CA ALA A 293 -40.32 5.02 59.84
C ALA A 293 -38.81 4.88 59.54
N ASP A 294 -38.22 3.71 59.84
CA ASP A 294 -36.83 3.41 59.53
C ASP A 294 -36.57 3.34 58.02
N PHE A 295 -37.52 2.82 57.24
CA PHE A 295 -37.45 2.83 55.78
C PHE A 295 -37.46 4.26 55.23
N ALA A 296 -38.43 5.09 55.65
CA ALA A 296 -38.51 6.48 55.24
C ALA A 296 -37.25 7.28 55.63
N GLY A 297 -36.70 7.03 56.83
CA GLY A 297 -35.47 7.67 57.29
C GLY A 297 -34.23 7.26 56.49
N ARG A 298 -34.15 6.00 56.04
CA ARG A 298 -33.08 5.55 55.13
C ARG A 298 -33.21 6.18 53.75
N GLU A 299 -34.42 6.32 53.22
CA GLU A 299 -34.64 6.94 51.92
C GLU A 299 -34.29 8.44 51.94
N LEU A 300 -34.64 9.14 53.03
CA LEU A 300 -34.24 10.53 53.24
C LEU A 300 -32.71 10.71 53.28
N LYS A 301 -31.99 9.81 53.97
CA LYS A 301 -30.51 9.82 54.00
C LYS A 301 -29.91 9.62 52.60
N ARG A 302 -30.56 8.86 51.73
CA ARG A 302 -30.09 8.63 50.36
C ARG A 302 -30.20 9.87 49.48
N LEU A 303 -30.98 10.89 49.84
CA LEU A 303 -31.04 12.14 49.08
C LEU A 303 -29.73 12.93 49.11
N HIS A 304 -28.93 12.73 50.15
CA HIS A 304 -27.65 13.40 50.33
C HIS A 304 -26.54 12.53 49.73
N VAL A 305 -26.08 12.88 48.53
CA VAL A 305 -25.05 12.09 47.84
C VAL A 305 -23.67 12.60 48.23
N THR A 306 -22.86 11.71 48.79
CA THR A 306 -21.49 12.01 49.23
C THR A 306 -20.45 11.23 48.44
N ALA A 307 -19.20 11.69 48.48
CA ALA A 307 -18.08 11.05 47.78
C ALA A 307 -17.70 9.70 48.42
N PRO A 308 -17.71 8.58 47.68
CA PRO A 308 -17.34 7.27 48.24
C PRO A 308 -15.84 7.11 48.52
N SER A 309 -15.00 7.88 47.83
CA SER A 309 -13.54 7.89 47.98
C SER A 309 -12.97 9.30 47.77
N ASP A 310 -11.68 9.46 48.00
CA ASP A 310 -10.95 10.67 47.59
C ASP A 310 -10.84 10.71 46.05
N GLY A 311 -10.86 11.90 45.47
CA GLY A 311 -10.74 12.07 44.02
C GLY A 311 -11.09 13.46 43.53
N VAL A 312 -11.28 13.60 42.23
CA VAL A 312 -11.69 14.82 41.54
C VAL A 312 -13.03 14.57 40.85
N VAL A 313 -13.96 15.49 41.02
CA VAL A 313 -15.31 15.37 40.45
C VAL A 313 -15.34 15.93 39.03
N VAL A 314 -15.83 15.13 38.08
CA VAL A 314 -15.93 15.46 36.65
C VAL A 314 -17.39 15.47 36.23
N PHE A 315 -17.86 16.64 35.80
CA PHE A 315 -19.17 16.91 35.22
C PHE A 315 -19.12 18.24 34.44
N SER A 316 -20.15 18.54 33.65
CA SER A 316 -20.17 19.70 32.74
C SER A 316 -20.14 21.04 33.49
N ASP A 317 -21.26 21.42 34.10
CA ASP A 317 -21.42 22.64 34.88
C ASP A 317 -22.40 22.37 36.03
N ARG A 318 -22.32 23.16 37.09
CA ARG A 318 -23.29 23.16 38.19
C ARG A 318 -24.69 23.55 37.71
N ASN A 319 -24.77 24.54 36.82
CA ASN A 319 -26.03 25.11 36.37
C ASN A 319 -26.86 24.15 35.51
N ASP A 320 -26.21 23.19 34.83
CA ASP A 320 -26.89 22.18 34.01
C ASP A 320 -27.66 21.15 34.84
N TRP A 321 -27.28 21.01 36.13
CA TRP A 321 -27.83 20.00 37.02
C TRP A 321 -28.74 20.58 38.10
N GLN A 322 -28.48 21.80 38.58
CA GLN A 322 -29.32 22.42 39.58
C GLN A 322 -30.75 22.65 39.03
N GLY A 323 -31.76 22.15 39.74
CA GLY A 323 -33.17 22.19 39.32
C GLY A 323 -33.54 21.16 38.25
N LYS A 324 -32.61 20.31 37.80
CA LYS A 324 -32.88 19.26 36.81
C LYS A 324 -33.53 18.04 37.48
N ALA A 325 -34.62 17.55 36.88
CA ALA A 325 -35.22 16.27 37.26
C ALA A 325 -34.34 15.10 36.78
N VAL A 326 -34.08 14.15 37.66
CA VAL A 326 -33.26 12.96 37.40
C VAL A 326 -34.00 11.68 37.77
N ALA A 327 -33.75 10.62 37.00
CA ALA A 327 -34.27 9.29 37.30
C ALA A 327 -33.31 8.51 38.20
N GLN A 328 -33.84 7.59 39.00
CA GLN A 328 -33.02 6.63 39.74
C GLN A 328 -32.03 5.91 38.79
N GLY A 329 -30.75 5.94 39.13
CA GLY A 329 -29.66 5.35 38.34
C GLY A 329 -29.08 6.25 37.25
N GLU A 330 -29.65 7.44 36.99
CA GLU A 330 -29.10 8.41 36.05
C GLU A 330 -27.71 8.88 36.51
N LYS A 331 -26.74 8.93 35.57
CA LYS A 331 -25.37 9.37 35.85
C LYS A 331 -25.34 10.90 35.94
N VAL A 332 -25.06 11.43 37.13
CA VAL A 332 -24.96 12.87 37.38
C VAL A 332 -23.52 13.34 37.21
N MET A 333 -22.58 12.68 37.90
CA MET A 333 -21.18 13.07 37.89
C MET A 333 -20.26 11.85 37.97
N THR A 334 -18.97 12.04 37.73
CA THR A 334 -17.97 10.97 37.78
C THR A 334 -16.87 11.38 38.76
N LEU A 335 -16.51 10.50 39.68
CA LEU A 335 -15.38 10.69 40.59
C LEU A 335 -14.17 9.93 40.04
N ALA A 336 -13.06 10.64 39.89
CA ALA A 336 -11.83 10.14 39.29
C ALA A 336 -10.62 10.37 40.19
N ASP A 337 -9.69 9.42 40.26
CA ASP A 337 -8.41 9.62 40.95
C ASP A 337 -7.38 10.23 39.98
N PRO A 338 -6.91 11.47 40.20
CA PRO A 338 -5.93 12.10 39.30
C PRO A 338 -4.56 11.40 39.32
N ALA A 339 -4.27 10.57 40.33
CA ALA A 339 -3.04 9.77 40.40
C ALA A 339 -3.13 8.48 39.57
N LYS A 340 -4.32 8.09 39.11
CA LYS A 340 -4.56 6.88 38.31
C LYS A 340 -5.27 7.24 37.02
N VAL A 341 -4.48 7.37 35.96
CA VAL A 341 -4.98 7.74 34.63
C VAL A 341 -4.53 6.75 33.58
N GLU A 342 -5.39 6.52 32.59
CA GLU A 342 -5.13 5.74 31.40
C GLU A 342 -5.22 6.63 30.16
N LEU A 343 -4.58 6.19 29.08
CA LEU A 343 -4.71 6.77 27.76
C LEU A 343 -5.79 6.00 26.99
N THR A 344 -6.86 6.68 26.60
CA THR A 344 -7.79 6.17 25.59
C THR A 344 -7.44 6.76 24.23
N ALA A 345 -7.28 5.92 23.21
CA ALA A 345 -7.07 6.37 21.83
C ALA A 345 -8.11 5.75 20.89
N TRP A 346 -8.57 6.52 19.90
CA TRP A 346 -9.55 6.09 18.91
C TRP A 346 -8.84 5.83 17.58
N LEU A 347 -8.58 4.57 17.27
CA LEU A 347 -7.91 4.13 16.04
C LEU A 347 -8.94 3.98 14.91
N PRO A 348 -8.91 4.81 13.85
CA PRO A 348 -9.86 4.71 12.75
C PRO A 348 -9.83 3.33 12.10
N ALA A 349 -10.99 2.72 11.85
CA ALA A 349 -11.09 1.38 11.28
C ALA A 349 -10.42 1.28 9.88
N ALA A 350 -10.46 2.37 9.10
CA ALA A 350 -9.80 2.45 7.80
C ALA A 350 -8.27 2.40 7.87
N GLU A 351 -7.68 2.79 9.01
CA GLU A 351 -6.24 2.79 9.26
C GLU A 351 -5.84 1.77 10.32
N ALA A 352 -6.74 0.84 10.65
CA ALA A 352 -6.48 -0.18 11.66
C ALA A 352 -5.28 -1.05 11.24
N ILE A 353 -4.36 -1.19 12.18
CA ILE A 353 -3.21 -2.09 12.07
C ILE A 353 -3.37 -3.21 13.09
N ALA A 354 -2.70 -4.34 12.87
CA ALA A 354 -2.62 -5.38 13.89
C ALA A 354 -1.81 -4.81 15.07
N VAL A 355 -2.47 -4.62 16.22
CA VAL A 355 -1.84 -4.18 17.46
C VAL A 355 -2.16 -5.19 18.55
N GLN A 356 -1.15 -5.54 19.34
CA GLN A 356 -1.26 -6.52 20.41
C GLN A 356 -1.12 -5.81 21.77
N PRO A 357 -1.78 -6.30 22.83
CA PRO A 357 -1.47 -5.88 24.19
C PRO A 357 0.05 -5.95 24.46
N GLY A 358 0.61 -4.91 25.07
CA GLY A 358 2.05 -4.74 25.26
C GLY A 358 2.73 -3.83 24.24
N SER A 359 2.07 -3.48 23.13
CA SER A 359 2.60 -2.50 22.17
C SER A 359 2.85 -1.13 22.80
N GLN A 360 3.93 -0.47 22.36
CA GLN A 360 4.24 0.90 22.77
C GLN A 360 3.24 1.88 22.15
N VAL A 361 2.81 2.86 22.94
CA VAL A 361 1.97 3.97 22.52
C VAL A 361 2.58 5.25 23.08
N THR A 362 2.73 6.30 22.27
CA THR A 362 3.25 7.59 22.76
C THR A 362 2.19 8.65 22.56
N LEU A 363 1.76 9.31 23.64
CA LEU A 363 0.85 10.45 23.61
C LEU A 363 1.64 11.74 23.37
N TYR A 364 1.19 12.52 22.39
CA TYR A 364 1.60 13.90 22.15
C TYR A 364 0.42 14.83 22.46
N PRO A 365 0.41 15.51 23.63
CA PRO A 365 -0.69 16.39 24.02
C PRO A 365 -0.77 17.64 23.14
N ASN A 366 -1.99 18.08 22.83
CA ASN A 366 -2.21 19.30 22.03
C ASN A 366 -1.70 20.56 22.75
N ALA A 367 -1.82 20.60 24.08
CA ALA A 367 -1.39 21.72 24.90
C ALA A 367 0.14 21.80 25.11
N SER A 368 0.91 20.78 24.73
CA SER A 368 2.36 20.73 25.00
C SER A 368 3.12 19.97 23.91
N PRO A 369 3.41 20.61 22.76
CA PRO A 369 4.05 19.95 21.61
C PRO A 369 5.43 19.36 21.91
N PHE A 370 6.16 19.91 22.88
CA PHE A 370 7.51 19.47 23.27
C PHE A 370 7.53 18.37 24.34
N ARG A 371 6.36 17.92 24.82
CA ARG A 371 6.26 16.83 25.80
C ARG A 371 5.57 15.63 25.19
N SER A 372 6.08 14.45 25.51
CA SER A 372 5.50 13.17 25.13
C SER A 372 5.39 12.29 26.35
N TYR A 373 4.33 11.48 26.41
CA TYR A 373 4.13 10.51 27.47
C TYR A 373 4.08 9.11 26.88
N ASP A 374 5.00 8.25 27.33
CA ASP A 374 5.02 6.86 26.89
C ASP A 374 4.02 6.03 27.67
N ALA A 375 3.32 5.16 26.95
CA ALA A 375 2.30 4.27 27.48
C ALA A 375 2.44 2.89 26.82
N VAL A 376 1.86 1.89 27.48
CA VAL A 376 1.84 0.51 27.02
C VAL A 376 0.38 0.12 26.83
N LEU A 377 0.07 -0.39 25.65
CA LEU A 377 -1.28 -0.82 25.30
C LEU A 377 -1.71 -1.98 26.21
N LEU A 378 -2.85 -1.82 26.89
CA LEU A 378 -3.45 -2.87 27.72
C LEU A 378 -4.46 -3.68 26.94
N ARG A 379 -5.35 -3.01 26.21
CA ARG A 379 -6.47 -3.66 25.52
C ARG A 379 -6.93 -2.89 24.30
N VAL A 380 -7.49 -3.64 23.36
CA VAL A 380 -8.11 -3.18 22.13
C VAL A 380 -9.56 -3.64 22.16
N ALA A 381 -10.51 -2.72 21.99
CA ALA A 381 -11.92 -3.09 21.89
C ALA A 381 -12.16 -3.96 20.65
N TYR A 382 -12.91 -5.05 20.79
CA TYR A 382 -13.23 -5.96 19.68
C TYR A 382 -14.15 -5.34 18.64
N LYS A 383 -15.00 -4.39 19.05
CA LYS A 383 -15.98 -3.74 18.20
C LYS A 383 -15.58 -2.30 17.94
N ALA A 384 -15.70 -1.86 16.69
CA ALA A 384 -15.58 -0.46 16.34
C ALA A 384 -16.82 0.30 16.81
N GLU A 385 -16.62 1.47 17.40
CA GLU A 385 -17.67 2.38 17.85
C GLU A 385 -17.60 3.67 17.04
N VAL A 386 -18.73 4.39 17.00
CA VAL A 386 -18.79 5.71 16.35
C VAL A 386 -18.14 6.71 17.31
N SER A 387 -17.00 7.27 16.90
CA SER A 387 -16.31 8.33 17.64
C SER A 387 -16.91 9.71 17.34
N GLU A 388 -16.50 10.74 18.08
CA GLU A 388 -17.01 12.14 18.01
C GLU A 388 -16.99 12.78 16.59
N GLY A 389 -16.28 12.17 15.63
CA GLY A 389 -16.25 12.58 14.22
C GLY A 389 -17.16 11.80 13.28
N ASN A 390 -18.10 11.00 13.79
CA ASN A 390 -18.93 10.07 13.01
C ASN A 390 -18.12 9.04 12.18
N LEU A 391 -16.91 8.73 12.65
CA LEU A 391 -16.02 7.74 12.06
C LEU A 391 -15.99 6.49 12.93
N LEU A 392 -16.00 5.32 12.29
CA LEU A 392 -15.82 4.05 12.97
C LEU A 392 -14.37 3.93 13.45
N ALA A 393 -14.19 3.78 14.76
CA ALA A 393 -12.88 3.65 15.38
C ALA A 393 -12.87 2.56 16.45
N TYR A 394 -11.74 1.87 16.56
CA TYR A 394 -11.48 0.95 17.67
C TYR A 394 -10.96 1.74 18.87
N ARG A 395 -11.57 1.49 20.04
CA ARG A 395 -11.11 2.07 21.30
C ARG A 395 -9.91 1.29 21.81
N LEU A 396 -8.79 1.97 21.97
CA LEU A 396 -7.55 1.47 22.54
C LEU A 396 -7.40 2.01 23.95
N GLN A 397 -7.01 1.18 24.92
CA GLN A 397 -6.67 1.64 26.27
C GLN A 397 -5.23 1.27 26.58
N ALA A 398 -4.45 2.24 27.03
CA ALA A 398 -3.04 2.10 27.36
C ALA A 398 -2.73 2.70 28.73
N ARG A 399 -1.81 2.09 29.45
CA ARG A 399 -1.33 2.56 30.75
C ARG A 399 -0.02 3.32 30.59
N PHE A 400 0.10 4.48 31.23
CA PHE A 400 1.34 5.24 31.21
C PHE A 400 2.49 4.46 31.87
N ALA A 401 3.69 4.59 31.32
CA ALA A 401 4.90 3.99 31.88
C ALA A 401 5.19 4.54 33.28
N SER A 402 5.75 3.69 34.16
CA SER A 402 6.12 4.07 35.53
C SER A 402 7.34 5.00 35.55
N GLY A 403 7.37 5.95 36.49
CA GLY A 403 8.53 6.84 36.72
C GLY A 403 8.51 8.18 35.96
N GLN A 404 7.47 8.46 35.19
CA GLN A 404 7.24 9.77 34.56
C GLN A 404 6.13 10.54 35.27
N ARG A 405 6.10 11.87 35.10
CA ARG A 405 4.99 12.69 35.56
C ARG A 405 3.75 12.37 34.72
N LEU A 406 2.64 12.03 35.37
CA LEU A 406 1.39 11.73 34.68
C LEU A 406 0.80 12.99 34.03
N PRO A 407 0.16 12.86 32.86
CA PRO A 407 -0.58 13.96 32.25
C PRO A 407 -1.85 14.28 33.05
N GLN A 408 -2.42 15.46 32.80
CA GLN A 408 -3.65 15.87 33.48
C GLN A 408 -4.86 15.12 32.94
N LEU A 409 -5.83 14.84 33.81
CA LEU A 409 -7.12 14.24 33.45
C LEU A 409 -7.84 15.11 32.41
N GLY A 410 -8.43 14.49 31.39
CA GLY A 410 -9.13 15.18 30.30
C GLY A 410 -8.21 15.83 29.26
N GLN A 411 -6.89 15.67 29.39
CA GLN A 411 -5.96 16.21 28.40
C GLN A 411 -6.09 15.45 27.06
N MET A 412 -6.33 16.19 25.98
CA MET A 412 -6.42 15.64 24.62
C MET A 412 -5.12 15.78 23.84
N GLY A 413 -4.91 14.86 22.89
CA GLY A 413 -3.73 14.83 22.05
C GLY A 413 -3.83 13.85 20.88
N THR A 414 -2.68 13.57 20.28
CA THR A 414 -2.52 12.53 19.27
C THR A 414 -1.65 11.41 19.85
N ALA A 415 -2.15 10.19 19.83
CA ALA A 415 -1.38 9.01 20.19
C ALA A 415 -0.77 8.37 18.94
N ARG A 416 0.55 8.12 18.99
CA ARG A 416 1.24 7.27 18.02
C ARG A 416 1.27 5.85 18.56
N VAL A 417 0.54 4.96 17.90
CA VAL A 417 0.45 3.54 18.24
C VAL A 417 1.43 2.77 17.37
N TYR A 418 2.33 2.01 18.00
CA TYR A 418 3.30 1.18 17.30
C TYR A 418 2.79 -0.25 17.15
N GLY A 419 2.82 -0.77 15.92
CA GLY A 419 2.53 -2.16 15.61
C GLY A 419 3.80 -2.97 15.35
N ASP A 420 3.64 -4.07 14.64
CA ASP A 420 4.73 -4.98 14.29
C ASP A 420 5.71 -4.39 13.27
N TRP A 421 6.87 -5.04 13.15
CA TRP A 421 7.87 -4.73 12.14
C TRP A 421 7.41 -5.24 10.77
N VAL A 422 7.41 -4.37 9.78
CA VAL A 422 7.01 -4.68 8.41
C VAL A 422 8.07 -4.20 7.41
N PRO A 423 8.20 -4.83 6.23
CA PRO A 423 9.10 -4.35 5.20
C PRO A 423 8.65 -2.98 4.68
N LEU A 424 9.62 -2.15 4.29
CA LEU A 424 9.36 -0.79 3.79
C LEU A 424 8.38 -0.76 2.60
N SER A 425 8.43 -1.75 1.71
CA SER A 425 7.44 -1.90 0.63
C SER A 425 6.00 -1.87 1.15
N TYR A 426 5.71 -2.69 2.16
CA TYR A 426 4.37 -2.79 2.74
C TYR A 426 4.00 -1.48 3.43
N TYR A 427 4.91 -0.87 4.18
CA TYR A 427 4.65 0.40 4.85
C TYR A 427 4.17 1.50 3.89
N VAL A 428 4.80 1.62 2.71
CA VAL A 428 4.48 2.61 1.68
C VAL A 428 3.22 2.22 0.87
N LEU A 429 3.12 0.95 0.47
CA LEU A 429 2.04 0.49 -0.39
C LEU A 429 0.74 0.19 0.36
N ARG A 430 0.72 0.11 1.70
CA ARG A 430 -0.49 -0.29 2.45
C ARG A 430 -1.70 0.60 2.13
N ARG A 431 -1.53 1.92 2.12
CA ARG A 431 -2.64 2.87 1.92
C ARG A 431 -3.23 2.76 0.51
N PRO A 432 -2.43 2.81 -0.58
CA PRO A 432 -2.98 2.61 -1.92
C PRO A 432 -3.52 1.20 -2.13
N LEU A 433 -2.91 0.16 -1.53
CA LEU A 433 -3.44 -1.21 -1.60
C LEU A 433 -4.81 -1.32 -0.93
N THR A 434 -4.98 -0.75 0.27
CA THR A 434 -6.28 -0.75 0.97
C THR A 434 -7.33 0.03 0.17
N ALA A 435 -6.97 1.19 -0.40
CA ALA A 435 -7.89 1.97 -1.24
C ALA A 435 -8.27 1.21 -2.52
N ALA A 436 -7.29 0.62 -3.21
CA ALA A 436 -7.54 -0.21 -4.40
C ALA A 436 -8.42 -1.41 -4.06
N ARG A 437 -8.19 -2.06 -2.90
CA ARG A 437 -8.99 -3.17 -2.41
C ARG A 437 -10.44 -2.77 -2.16
N GLN A 438 -10.65 -1.63 -1.49
CA GLN A 438 -12.00 -1.08 -1.27
C GLN A 438 -12.70 -0.74 -2.58
N TRP A 439 -11.95 -0.26 -3.59
CA TRP A 439 -12.52 0.11 -4.89
C TRP A 439 -12.82 -1.11 -5.77
N LEU A 440 -11.97 -2.13 -5.73
CA LEU A 440 -12.12 -3.39 -6.48
C LEU A 440 -13.09 -4.38 -5.81
N GLY A 441 -13.49 -4.15 -4.55
CA GLY A 441 -14.53 -4.91 -3.87
C GLY A 441 -14.13 -6.33 -3.44
N TRP A 442 -12.84 -6.60 -3.22
CA TRP A 442 -12.32 -7.92 -2.80
C TRP A 442 -11.77 -7.95 -1.38
#